data_AF-A0A838RIF1-F1
#
_entry.id   AF-A0A838RIF1-F1
#
_cell.length_a   1.000
_cell.length_b   1.000
_cell.length_c   1.000
_cell.angle_alpha   90.00
_cell.angle_beta   90.00
_cell.angle_gamma   90.00
#
_symmetry.space_group_name_H-M   'P 1'
#
loop_
_entity.id
_entity.type
_entity.pdbx_description
1 polymer ?
#
loop_
_entity_poly.entity_id
_entity_poly.type
_entity_poly.pdbx_seq_one_letter_code
_entity_poly.pdbx_strand_id
1 'polypeptide(L)'
;MKHGESFSQNLQNLTFYEWVDFVFSPAKDKSWSWMEWEWEFDDPKPPLFLYAILNRWLRFTTQLFRKPLFLSSYTDAEIEADFGFLLGFDGLLHWLGHHNLSLALRKACILSMVGLFQNHLSSLPENSAIVYMWWDLLIFGQKLEDEIKDVMFETLSQILVMPSANCQWSALHGLEHLEYPGSSILLEEFLQQHICVTENVARYAQHLRPKLL
;
A
#
# COMPACT_ATOMS: atom_id res chain seq x y z
N MET A 1 18.12 23.01 19.97
CA MET A 1 16.67 23.06 20.22
C MET A 1 16.16 21.64 20.35
N LYS A 2 15.37 21.37 21.40
CA LYS A 2 14.72 20.09 21.70
C LYS A 2 13.53 19.83 20.76
N HIS A 3 13.76 19.67 19.46
CA HIS A 3 12.65 19.46 18.51
C HIS A 3 12.09 18.03 18.51
N GLY A 4 12.89 17.02 18.89
CA GLY A 4 12.47 15.60 18.84
C GLY A 4 11.46 15.16 19.91
N GLU A 5 11.54 15.66 21.14
CA GLU A 5 10.62 15.24 22.23
C GLU A 5 9.19 15.77 22.02
N SER A 6 9.02 17.00 21.50
CA SER A 6 7.68 17.57 21.32
C SER A 6 6.94 17.00 20.11
N PHE A 7 7.68 16.60 19.06
CA PHE A 7 7.09 16.04 17.85
C PHE A 7 6.67 14.58 18.07
N SER A 8 7.53 13.75 18.68
CA SER A 8 7.22 12.35 19.01
C SER A 8 6.05 12.21 19.98
N GLN A 9 5.94 13.07 21.00
CA GLN A 9 4.78 13.11 21.91
C GLN A 9 3.47 13.50 21.21
N ASN A 10 3.54 14.35 20.17
CA ASN A 10 2.39 14.76 19.40
C ASN A 10 1.91 13.63 18.47
N LEU A 11 2.85 12.91 17.83
CA LEU A 11 2.56 11.77 16.94
C LEU A 11 1.90 10.59 17.67
N GLN A 12 2.26 10.35 18.94
CA GLN A 12 1.69 9.27 19.75
C GLN A 12 0.18 9.40 19.98
N ASN A 13 -0.33 10.63 19.98
CA ASN A 13 -1.69 10.94 20.44
C ASN A 13 -2.66 11.30 19.32
N LEU A 14 -2.19 11.37 18.07
CA LEU A 14 -3.04 11.70 16.92
C LEU A 14 -4.28 10.82 16.85
N THR A 15 -5.45 11.44 16.80
CA THR A 15 -6.68 10.79 16.35
C THR A 15 -6.56 10.34 14.89
N PHE A 16 -7.51 9.53 14.43
CA PHE A 16 -7.54 9.11 13.03
C PHE A 16 -7.56 10.31 12.07
N TYR A 17 -8.41 11.31 12.32
CA TYR A 17 -8.55 12.47 11.45
C TYR A 17 -7.30 13.36 11.48
N GLU A 18 -6.70 13.59 12.65
CA GLU A 18 -5.44 14.34 12.74
C GLU A 18 -4.28 13.61 12.03
N TRP A 19 -4.29 12.27 12.03
CA TRP A 19 -3.33 11.48 11.26
C TRP A 19 -3.60 11.54 9.75
N VAL A 20 -4.85 11.50 9.32
CA VAL A 20 -5.21 11.69 7.90
C VAL A 20 -4.77 13.08 7.44
N ASP A 21 -5.11 14.13 8.19
CA ASP A 21 -4.68 15.50 7.90
C ASP A 21 -3.15 15.59 7.88
N PHE A 22 -2.46 14.86 8.75
CA PHE A 22 -1.01 14.80 8.74
C PHE A 22 -0.48 14.19 7.43
N VAL A 23 -1.00 13.02 7.00
CA VAL A 23 -0.54 12.31 5.80
C VAL A 23 -0.86 13.11 4.53
N PHE A 24 -2.04 13.73 4.49
CA PHE A 24 -2.60 14.40 3.32
C PHE A 24 -2.53 15.95 3.39
N SER A 25 -1.66 16.54 4.21
CA SER A 25 -1.49 18.00 4.24
C SER A 25 -0.37 18.44 3.28
N PRO A 26 -0.67 19.33 2.30
CA PRO A 26 0.33 19.86 1.37
C PRO A 26 1.40 20.77 2.01
N ALA A 27 1.19 21.20 3.27
CA ALA A 27 1.83 22.40 3.83
C ALA A 27 2.74 22.14 5.04
N LYS A 28 2.92 20.89 5.48
CA LYS A 28 3.83 20.61 6.59
C LYS A 28 5.16 20.12 6.05
N ASP A 29 6.23 20.69 6.60
CA ASP A 29 7.54 20.10 6.63
C ASP A 29 7.36 18.63 7.03
N LYS A 30 7.35 17.70 6.05
CA LYS A 30 7.27 16.25 6.26
C LYS A 30 8.62 15.78 6.81
N SER A 31 9.12 16.46 7.84
CA SER A 31 10.36 16.18 8.56
C SER A 31 10.24 14.93 9.44
N TRP A 32 9.29 14.03 9.16
CA TRP A 32 9.42 12.64 9.56
C TRP A 32 9.89 11.96 8.28
N SER A 33 11.12 11.45 8.30
CA SER A 33 11.53 10.39 7.40
C SER A 33 11.74 9.12 8.22
N TRP A 34 11.47 7.96 7.63
CA TRP A 34 11.92 6.69 8.19
C TRP A 34 13.42 6.73 8.45
N MET A 35 14.21 7.40 7.61
CA MET A 35 15.66 7.57 7.80
C MET A 35 15.99 8.27 9.13
N GLU A 36 15.17 9.23 9.55
CA GLU A 36 15.30 9.89 10.84
C GLU A 36 14.93 8.99 12.02
N TRP A 37 14.29 7.84 11.83
CA TRP A 37 13.97 6.88 12.90
C TRP A 37 14.73 5.56 12.71
N GLU A 38 15.37 5.35 11.56
CA GLU A 38 16.11 4.14 11.18
C GLU A 38 17.18 3.82 12.23
N TRP A 39 17.95 4.83 12.63
CA TRP A 39 18.93 4.71 13.73
C TRP A 39 18.32 4.34 15.09
N GLU A 40 17.06 4.70 15.36
CA GLU A 40 16.36 4.25 16.57
C GLU A 40 15.90 2.80 16.48
N PHE A 41 15.64 2.27 15.27
CA PHE A 41 15.33 0.86 15.01
C PHE A 41 16.57 -0.04 14.91
N ASP A 42 17.71 0.53 14.50
CA ASP A 42 19.03 -0.11 14.52
C ASP A 42 19.62 -0.18 15.95
N ASP A 43 19.02 0.53 16.91
CA ASP A 43 19.31 0.29 18.33
C ASP A 43 18.94 -1.17 18.67
N PRO A 44 19.81 -1.95 19.33
CA PRO A 44 19.48 -3.31 19.77
C PRO A 44 18.26 -3.38 20.71
N LYS A 45 17.80 -2.25 21.25
CA LYS A 45 16.60 -2.10 22.07
C LYS A 45 15.84 -0.83 21.66
N PRO A 46 15.17 -0.85 20.50
CA PRO A 46 14.40 0.30 20.06
C PRO A 46 13.31 0.62 21.09
N PRO A 47 12.97 1.89 21.30
CA PRO A 47 11.94 2.26 22.26
C PRO A 47 10.60 1.61 21.92
N LEU A 48 10.00 0.87 22.88
CA LEU A 48 8.72 0.17 22.69
C LEU A 48 7.58 1.07 22.19
N PHE A 49 7.65 2.38 22.50
CA PHE A 49 6.64 3.33 22.05
C PHE A 49 6.62 3.50 20.52
N LEU A 50 7.74 3.31 19.81
CA LEU A 50 7.80 3.41 18.35
C LEU A 50 6.92 2.34 17.69
N TYR A 51 7.02 1.09 18.15
CA TYR A 51 6.15 0.02 17.67
C TYR A 51 4.68 0.27 18.02
N ALA A 52 4.39 0.91 19.15
CA ALA A 52 3.02 1.29 19.50
C ALA A 52 2.45 2.34 18.53
N ILE A 53 3.25 3.35 18.14
CA ILE A 53 2.90 4.35 17.13
C ILE A 53 2.65 3.67 15.78
N LEU A 54 3.59 2.86 15.29
CA LEU A 54 3.47 2.22 13.97
C LEU A 54 2.30 1.24 13.90
N ASN A 55 2.05 0.47 14.97
CA ASN A 55 0.85 -0.38 15.04
C ASN A 55 -0.45 0.45 15.06
N ARG A 56 -0.44 1.65 15.64
CA ARG A 56 -1.58 2.58 15.59
C ARG A 56 -1.76 3.14 14.18
N TRP A 57 -0.70 3.52 13.50
CA TRP A 57 -0.76 4.00 12.13
C TRP A 57 -1.20 2.91 11.16
N LEU A 58 -0.74 1.66 11.29
CA LEU A 58 -1.28 0.53 10.53
C LEU A 58 -2.80 0.37 10.69
N ARG A 59 -3.34 0.59 11.90
CA ARG A 59 -4.80 0.60 12.13
C ARG A 59 -5.48 1.77 11.43
N PHE A 60 -4.88 2.95 11.46
CA PHE A 60 -5.41 4.11 10.75
C PHE A 60 -5.37 3.92 9.24
N THR A 61 -4.27 3.43 8.67
CA THR A 61 -4.17 3.07 7.26
C THR A 61 -5.19 1.99 6.88
N THR A 62 -5.39 0.98 7.74
CA THR A 62 -6.43 -0.02 7.52
C THR A 62 -7.83 0.61 7.47
N GLN A 63 -8.11 1.56 8.38
CA GLN A 63 -9.38 2.29 8.40
C GLN A 63 -9.56 3.18 7.16
N LEU A 64 -8.49 3.86 6.76
CA LEU A 64 -8.39 4.70 5.56
C LEU A 64 -8.79 3.90 4.31
N PHE A 65 -8.17 2.73 4.11
CA PHE A 65 -8.40 1.88 2.95
C PHE A 65 -9.79 1.23 2.94
N ARG A 66 -10.32 0.84 4.11
CA ARG A 66 -11.67 0.25 4.19
C ARG A 66 -12.78 1.24 3.84
N LYS A 67 -12.61 2.51 4.18
CA LYS A 67 -13.63 3.56 4.02
C LYS A 67 -12.99 4.87 3.53
N PRO A 68 -12.60 4.93 2.25
CA PRO A 68 -11.89 6.09 1.67
C PRO A 68 -12.80 7.30 1.41
N LEU A 69 -13.92 7.45 2.12
CA LEU A 69 -14.93 8.49 1.82
C LEU A 69 -14.37 9.92 1.92
N PHE A 70 -13.38 10.14 2.78
CA PHE A 70 -12.73 11.44 2.95
C PHE A 70 -11.85 11.83 1.74
N LEU A 71 -11.40 10.86 0.91
CA LEU A 71 -10.64 11.15 -0.31
C LEU A 71 -11.43 11.97 -1.33
N SER A 72 -12.77 11.95 -1.25
CA SER A 72 -13.63 12.77 -2.11
C SER A 72 -13.41 14.29 -1.97
N SER A 73 -12.73 14.73 -0.90
CA SER A 73 -12.37 16.13 -0.68
C SER A 73 -11.01 16.52 -1.27
N TYR A 74 -10.28 15.57 -1.85
CA TYR A 74 -8.96 15.77 -2.43
C TYR A 74 -9.02 15.63 -3.95
N THR A 75 -8.14 16.34 -4.64
CA THR A 75 -7.93 16.20 -6.09
C THR A 75 -7.11 14.95 -6.39
N ASP A 76 -7.24 14.41 -7.60
CA ASP A 76 -6.45 13.25 -8.04
C ASP A 76 -4.94 13.48 -7.86
N ALA A 77 -4.45 14.70 -8.13
CA ALA A 77 -3.04 15.04 -7.96
C ALA A 77 -2.57 15.02 -6.50
N GLU A 78 -3.42 15.49 -5.56
CA GLU A 78 -3.12 15.40 -4.11
C GLU A 78 -3.12 13.95 -3.66
N ILE A 79 -4.08 13.15 -4.13
CA ILE A 79 -4.19 11.74 -3.83
C ILE A 79 -2.95 10.97 -4.33
N GLU A 80 -2.49 11.24 -5.55
CA GLU A 80 -1.26 10.64 -6.09
C GLU A 80 -0.03 11.00 -5.25
N ALA A 81 0.15 12.29 -4.90
CA ALA A 81 1.30 12.74 -4.13
C ALA A 81 1.31 12.18 -2.69
N ASP A 82 0.16 12.17 -2.02
CA ASP A 82 0.07 11.78 -0.62
C ASP A 82 0.07 10.27 -0.43
N PHE A 83 -0.49 9.49 -1.37
CA PHE A 83 -0.26 8.05 -1.38
C PHE A 83 1.19 7.70 -1.72
N GLY A 84 1.86 8.47 -2.58
CA GLY A 84 3.31 8.31 -2.80
C GLY A 84 4.10 8.39 -1.48
N PHE A 85 3.75 9.35 -0.62
CA PHE A 85 4.33 9.46 0.73
C PHE A 85 3.95 8.29 1.65
N LEU A 86 2.65 7.94 1.72
CA LEU A 86 2.17 6.88 2.62
C LEU A 86 2.67 5.48 2.23
N LEU A 87 2.79 5.20 0.94
CA LEU A 87 3.20 3.88 0.44
C LEU A 87 4.72 3.71 0.41
N GLY A 88 5.44 4.78 0.07
CA GLY A 88 6.86 4.74 -0.23
C GLY A 88 7.77 4.54 0.98
N PHE A 89 9.05 4.94 0.79
CA PHE A 89 10.14 4.70 1.74
C PHE A 89 9.80 5.17 3.15
N ASP A 90 9.14 6.31 3.32
CA ASP A 90 8.80 6.83 4.65
C ASP A 90 7.49 6.28 5.26
N GLY A 91 6.90 5.24 4.65
CA GLY A 91 5.62 4.68 5.07
C GLY A 91 5.52 3.16 5.02
N LEU A 92 4.48 2.68 4.35
CA LEU A 92 4.04 1.29 4.39
C LEU A 92 5.09 0.30 3.89
N LEU A 93 5.93 0.67 2.93
CA LEU A 93 7.02 -0.17 2.42
C LEU A 93 7.82 -0.81 3.57
N HIS A 94 8.26 0.00 4.55
CA HIS A 94 8.98 -0.50 5.71
C HIS A 94 8.06 -1.12 6.76
N TRP A 95 6.87 -0.56 6.98
CA TRP A 95 5.97 -1.08 8.03
C TRP A 95 5.53 -2.52 7.71
N LEU A 96 5.31 -2.85 6.45
CA LEU A 96 4.90 -4.19 6.04
C LEU A 96 6.05 -5.20 6.13
N GLY A 97 7.30 -4.77 5.89
CA GLY A 97 8.49 -5.61 6.04
C GLY A 97 8.99 -5.79 7.48
N HIS A 98 8.51 -4.99 8.44
CA HIS A 98 9.07 -4.96 9.78
C HIS A 98 8.51 -6.07 10.70
N HIS A 99 9.30 -7.11 10.98
CA HIS A 99 8.91 -8.29 11.77
C HIS A 99 8.43 -8.00 13.20
N ASN A 100 8.94 -6.95 13.86
CA ASN A 100 8.47 -6.56 15.21
C ASN A 100 7.09 -5.89 15.22
N LEU A 101 6.52 -5.52 14.07
CA LEU A 101 5.15 -5.04 13.99
C LEU A 101 4.18 -6.22 13.93
N SER A 102 2.97 -6.00 14.45
CA SER A 102 1.96 -7.06 14.54
C SER A 102 1.63 -7.61 13.15
N LEU A 103 1.95 -8.89 12.93
CA LEU A 103 1.62 -9.58 11.67
C LEU A 103 0.13 -9.45 11.34
N ALA A 104 -0.74 -9.60 12.34
CA ALA A 104 -2.19 -9.45 12.15
C ALA A 104 -2.58 -8.05 11.63
N LEU A 105 -1.94 -6.98 12.10
CA LEU A 105 -2.20 -5.63 11.61
C LEU A 105 -1.64 -5.40 10.21
N ARG A 106 -0.45 -5.91 9.91
CA ARG A 106 0.15 -5.85 8.57
C ARG A 106 -0.75 -6.56 7.55
N LYS A 107 -1.20 -7.79 7.84
CA LYS A 107 -2.14 -8.54 6.99
C LYS A 107 -3.49 -7.83 6.83
N ALA A 108 -4.05 -7.29 7.91
CA ALA A 108 -5.31 -6.55 7.87
C ALA A 108 -5.21 -5.28 7.00
N CYS A 109 -4.06 -4.59 7.05
CA CYS A 109 -3.78 -3.42 6.23
C CYS A 109 -3.71 -3.78 4.74
N ILE A 110 -3.01 -4.84 4.37
CA ILE A 110 -2.91 -5.32 2.98
C ILE A 110 -4.32 -5.69 2.46
N LEU A 111 -5.07 -6.53 3.18
CA LEU A 111 -6.42 -6.92 2.79
C LEU A 111 -7.37 -5.72 2.66
N SER A 112 -7.20 -4.67 3.48
CA SER A 112 -8.05 -3.50 3.38
C SER A 112 -7.88 -2.70 2.08
N MET A 113 -6.77 -2.89 1.35
CA MET A 113 -6.55 -2.23 0.06
C MET A 113 -7.62 -2.62 -0.96
N VAL A 114 -8.22 -3.82 -0.87
CA VAL A 114 -9.38 -4.21 -1.69
C VAL A 114 -10.49 -3.16 -1.61
N GLY A 115 -10.78 -2.65 -0.40
CA GLY A 115 -11.79 -1.61 -0.19
C GLY A 115 -11.42 -0.29 -0.84
N LEU A 116 -10.13 0.07 -0.86
CA LEU A 116 -9.65 1.30 -1.50
C LEU A 116 -9.77 1.21 -3.02
N PHE A 117 -9.36 0.07 -3.60
CA PHE A 117 -9.49 -0.19 -5.02
C PHE A 117 -10.95 -0.16 -5.45
N GLN A 118 -11.80 -0.89 -4.73
CA GLN A 118 -13.22 -0.97 -5.04
C GLN A 118 -13.92 0.39 -4.98
N ASN A 119 -13.69 1.17 -3.92
CA ASN A 119 -14.48 2.37 -3.64
C ASN A 119 -13.88 3.67 -4.20
N HIS A 120 -12.62 3.64 -4.68
CA HIS A 120 -11.95 4.86 -5.10
C HIS A 120 -11.06 4.67 -6.34
N LEU A 121 -10.00 3.85 -6.26
CA LEU A 121 -9.02 3.76 -7.35
C LEU A 121 -9.59 3.19 -8.66
N SER A 122 -10.64 2.37 -8.57
CA SER A 122 -11.38 1.86 -9.73
C SER A 122 -12.00 2.96 -10.60
N SER A 123 -12.23 4.14 -10.03
CA SER A 123 -12.93 5.28 -10.67
C SER A 123 -11.99 6.38 -11.15
N LEU A 124 -10.69 6.30 -10.83
CA LEU A 124 -9.70 7.25 -11.32
C LEU A 124 -9.55 7.17 -12.86
N PRO A 125 -9.03 8.22 -13.50
CA PRO A 125 -8.70 8.17 -14.93
C PRO A 125 -7.86 6.94 -15.29
N GLU A 126 -8.09 6.38 -16.49
CA GLU A 126 -7.24 5.30 -17.01
C GLU A 126 -5.78 5.77 -17.07
N ASN A 127 -4.85 4.88 -16.72
CA ASN A 127 -3.40 5.15 -16.63
C ASN A 127 -2.99 6.10 -15.50
N SER A 128 -3.79 6.23 -14.43
CA SER A 128 -3.34 6.91 -13.20
C SER A 128 -2.04 6.30 -12.68
N ALA A 129 -1.07 7.16 -12.37
CA ALA A 129 0.27 6.74 -12.00
C ALA A 129 0.27 6.01 -10.66
N ILE A 130 -0.55 6.44 -9.70
CA ILE A 130 -0.62 5.78 -8.39
C ILE A 130 -1.23 4.38 -8.47
N VAL A 131 -2.18 4.16 -9.37
CA VAL A 131 -2.77 2.84 -9.61
C VAL A 131 -1.71 1.88 -10.16
N TYR A 132 -0.89 2.36 -11.10
CA TYR A 132 0.21 1.59 -11.66
C TYR A 132 1.27 1.29 -10.60
N MET A 133 1.80 2.32 -9.94
CA MET A 133 2.94 2.23 -9.01
C MET A 133 2.58 1.64 -7.64
N TRP A 134 1.30 1.34 -7.37
CA TRP A 134 0.82 0.97 -6.04
C TRP A 134 1.65 -0.16 -5.41
N TRP A 135 1.89 -1.21 -6.18
CA TRP A 135 2.57 -2.41 -5.70
C TRP A 135 4.09 -2.30 -5.75
N ASP A 136 4.65 -1.56 -6.71
CA ASP A 136 6.08 -1.21 -6.73
C ASP A 136 6.48 -0.51 -5.43
N LEU A 137 5.67 0.47 -5.00
CA LEU A 137 5.93 1.23 -3.79
C LEU A 137 5.83 0.40 -2.51
N LEU A 138 5.24 -0.81 -2.56
CA LEU A 138 5.07 -1.69 -1.39
C LEU A 138 6.00 -2.92 -1.40
N ILE A 139 6.48 -3.32 -2.57
CA ILE A 139 7.26 -4.56 -2.75
C ILE A 139 8.74 -4.25 -3.01
N PHE A 140 9.05 -3.14 -3.70
CA PHE A 140 10.39 -2.89 -4.23
C PHE A 140 11.46 -2.91 -3.14
N GLY A 141 12.45 -3.80 -3.30
CA GLY A 141 13.58 -3.94 -2.38
C GLY A 141 13.26 -4.59 -1.03
N GLN A 142 12.03 -5.08 -0.80
CA GLN A 142 11.65 -5.72 0.45
C GLN A 142 11.84 -7.24 0.42
N LYS A 143 12.39 -7.78 1.50
CA LYS A 143 12.33 -9.22 1.78
C LYS A 143 11.11 -9.51 2.64
N LEU A 144 9.99 -9.79 2.01
CA LEU A 144 8.73 -10.07 2.68
C LEU A 144 8.68 -11.51 3.23
N GLU A 145 8.08 -11.67 4.40
CA GLU A 145 7.72 -12.97 4.99
C GLU A 145 6.65 -13.68 4.14
N ASP A 146 6.63 -15.01 4.15
CA ASP A 146 5.70 -15.80 3.31
C ASP A 146 4.23 -15.47 3.63
N GLU A 147 3.88 -15.26 4.90
CA GLU A 147 2.53 -14.89 5.31
C GLU A 147 2.09 -13.51 4.83
N ILE A 148 3.05 -12.62 4.56
CA ILE A 148 2.81 -11.31 3.94
C ILE A 148 2.63 -11.49 2.43
N LYS A 149 3.42 -12.34 1.79
CA LYS A 149 3.26 -12.66 0.36
C LYS A 149 1.92 -13.34 0.09
N ASP A 150 1.50 -14.28 0.93
CA ASP A 150 0.21 -14.97 0.84
C ASP A 150 -0.96 -13.97 0.82
N VAL A 151 -0.94 -13.01 1.74
CA VAL A 151 -2.04 -12.03 1.84
C VAL A 151 -1.98 -10.99 0.73
N MET A 152 -0.79 -10.62 0.24
CA MET A 152 -0.66 -9.78 -0.95
C MET A 152 -1.21 -10.49 -2.18
N PHE A 153 -0.90 -11.77 -2.36
CA PHE A 153 -1.44 -12.58 -3.46
C PHE A 153 -2.96 -12.69 -3.38
N GLU A 154 -3.52 -12.98 -2.20
CA GLU A 154 -4.96 -12.99 -1.97
C GLU A 154 -5.62 -11.65 -2.32
N THR A 155 -4.99 -10.55 -1.90
CA THR A 155 -5.48 -9.18 -2.16
C THR A 155 -5.45 -8.85 -3.65
N LEU A 156 -4.35 -9.15 -4.34
CA LEU A 156 -4.20 -8.98 -5.79
C LEU A 156 -5.24 -9.82 -6.55
N SER A 157 -5.49 -11.06 -6.12
CA SER A 157 -6.49 -11.94 -6.72
C SER A 157 -7.89 -11.34 -6.64
N GLN A 158 -8.25 -10.75 -5.50
CA GLN A 158 -9.54 -10.07 -5.32
C GLN A 158 -9.66 -8.81 -6.19
N ILE A 159 -8.58 -8.04 -6.33
CA ILE A 159 -8.57 -6.83 -7.15
C ILE A 159 -8.63 -7.18 -8.65
N LEU A 160 -7.95 -8.24 -9.08
CA LEU A 160 -7.90 -8.67 -10.48
C LEU A 160 -9.28 -9.02 -11.05
N VAL A 161 -10.18 -9.58 -10.24
CA VAL A 161 -11.52 -9.94 -10.71
C VAL A 161 -12.52 -8.78 -10.68
N MET A 162 -12.11 -7.59 -10.25
CA MET A 162 -12.98 -6.41 -10.29
C MET A 162 -13.20 -5.95 -11.74
N PRO A 163 -14.42 -5.52 -12.12
CA PRO A 163 -14.73 -5.05 -13.46
C PRO A 163 -14.24 -3.60 -13.69
N SER A 164 -12.96 -3.34 -13.45
CA SER A 164 -12.31 -2.05 -13.69
C SER A 164 -10.93 -2.28 -14.33
N ALA A 165 -10.65 -1.55 -15.41
CA ALA A 165 -9.36 -1.62 -16.08
C ALA A 165 -8.20 -1.23 -15.14
N ASN A 166 -8.41 -0.22 -14.29
CA ASN A 166 -7.43 0.22 -13.29
C ASN A 166 -7.12 -0.88 -12.27
N CYS A 167 -8.15 -1.55 -11.74
CA CYS A 167 -7.97 -2.66 -10.80
C CYS A 167 -7.21 -3.81 -11.46
N GLN A 168 -7.66 -4.24 -12.64
CA GLN A 168 -7.05 -5.34 -13.36
C GLN A 168 -5.59 -5.06 -13.71
N TRP A 169 -5.31 -3.87 -14.23
CA TRP A 169 -3.96 -3.48 -14.60
C TRP A 169 -3.02 -3.40 -13.39
N SER A 170 -3.47 -2.76 -12.30
CA SER A 170 -2.70 -2.70 -11.05
C SER A 170 -2.43 -4.09 -10.47
N ALA A 171 -3.43 -4.97 -10.45
CA ALA A 171 -3.27 -6.32 -9.92
C ALA A 171 -2.29 -7.15 -10.77
N LEU A 172 -2.39 -7.08 -12.09
CA LEU A 172 -1.43 -7.74 -12.98
C LEU A 172 -0.01 -7.20 -12.76
N HIS A 173 0.14 -5.89 -12.59
CA HIS A 173 1.45 -5.30 -12.31
C HIS A 173 2.02 -5.76 -10.97
N GLY A 174 1.19 -5.80 -9.91
CA GLY A 174 1.61 -6.32 -8.62
C GLY A 174 2.00 -7.80 -8.65
N LEU A 175 1.32 -8.62 -9.46
CA LEU A 175 1.67 -10.03 -9.64
C LEU A 175 3.03 -10.22 -10.32
N GLU A 176 3.44 -9.30 -11.19
CA GLU A 176 4.78 -9.29 -11.78
C GLU A 176 5.87 -9.18 -10.71
N HIS A 177 5.64 -8.36 -9.68
CA HIS A 177 6.63 -8.05 -8.64
C HIS A 177 6.61 -8.98 -7.43
N LEU A 178 5.47 -9.60 -7.10
CA LEU A 178 5.31 -10.35 -5.85
C LEU A 178 6.12 -11.66 -5.80
N GLU A 179 6.56 -12.19 -6.95
CA GLU A 179 7.24 -13.49 -7.07
C GLU A 179 6.54 -14.59 -6.24
N TYR A 180 5.32 -14.96 -6.66
CA TYR A 180 4.49 -15.93 -5.94
C TYR A 180 4.16 -17.16 -6.81
N PRO A 181 4.26 -18.41 -6.29
CA PRO A 181 4.04 -19.62 -7.08
C PRO A 181 2.66 -19.71 -7.76
N GLY A 182 1.63 -19.10 -7.17
CA GLY A 182 0.27 -19.08 -7.71
C GLY A 182 0.02 -18.07 -8.83
N SER A 183 0.96 -17.17 -9.12
CA SER A 183 0.74 -16.06 -10.08
C SER A 183 0.48 -16.53 -11.50
N SER A 184 1.14 -17.60 -11.96
CA SER A 184 0.92 -18.15 -13.31
C SER A 184 -0.46 -18.76 -13.48
N ILE A 185 -0.91 -19.54 -12.49
CA ILE A 185 -2.23 -20.17 -12.49
C ILE A 185 -3.32 -19.10 -12.53
N LEU A 186 -3.22 -18.08 -11.66
CA LEU A 186 -4.17 -16.98 -11.60
C LEU A 186 -4.23 -16.20 -12.93
N LEU A 187 -3.08 -15.95 -13.56
CA LEU A 187 -3.02 -15.27 -14.85
C LEU A 187 -3.73 -16.07 -15.96
N GLU A 188 -3.51 -17.39 -16.01
CA GLU A 188 -4.17 -18.26 -16.99
C GLU A 188 -5.69 -18.29 -16.79
N GLU A 189 -6.14 -18.40 -15.53
CA GLU A 189 -7.57 -18.35 -15.19
C GLU A 189 -8.19 -17.01 -15.62
N PHE A 190 -7.53 -15.89 -15.36
CA PHE A 190 -7.97 -14.56 -15.77
C PHE A 190 -8.13 -14.44 -17.30
N LEU A 191 -7.15 -14.95 -18.07
CA LEU A 191 -7.17 -14.94 -19.53
C LEU A 191 -8.28 -15.83 -20.10
N GLN A 192 -8.53 -17.00 -19.48
CA GLN A 192 -9.56 -17.95 -19.93
C GLN A 192 -10.99 -17.49 -19.62
N GLN A 193 -11.20 -16.82 -18.50
CA GLN A 193 -12.53 -16.38 -18.08
C GLN A 193 -13.03 -15.14 -18.84
N HIS A 194 -12.21 -14.57 -19.74
CA HIS A 194 -12.54 -13.36 -20.51
C HIS A 194 -13.01 -12.18 -19.63
N ILE A 195 -12.48 -12.08 -18.42
CA ILE A 195 -12.83 -11.02 -17.45
C ILE A 195 -12.19 -9.66 -17.83
N CYS A 196 -11.28 -9.65 -18.82
CA CYS A 196 -10.64 -8.45 -19.34
C CYS A 196 -11.65 -7.37 -19.72
N VAL A 197 -11.58 -6.22 -19.04
CA VAL A 197 -12.49 -5.09 -19.29
C VAL A 197 -12.07 -4.31 -20.54
N THR A 198 -10.78 -4.32 -20.90
CA THR A 198 -10.25 -3.60 -22.06
C THR A 198 -9.18 -4.39 -22.81
N GLU A 199 -8.93 -4.00 -24.07
CA GLU A 199 -7.88 -4.60 -24.89
C GLU A 199 -6.47 -4.33 -24.33
N ASN A 200 -6.25 -3.17 -23.69
CA ASN A 200 -4.97 -2.85 -23.07
C ASN A 200 -4.65 -3.80 -21.91
N VAL A 201 -5.63 -4.11 -21.06
CA VAL A 201 -5.47 -5.10 -19.99
C VAL A 201 -5.16 -6.48 -20.57
N ALA A 202 -5.88 -6.90 -21.62
CA ALA A 202 -5.63 -8.18 -22.28
C ALA A 202 -4.21 -8.26 -22.86
N ARG A 203 -3.74 -7.19 -23.52
CA ARG A 203 -2.36 -7.11 -24.05
C ARG A 203 -1.32 -7.17 -22.94
N TYR A 204 -1.55 -6.47 -21.82
CA TYR A 204 -0.64 -6.49 -20.68
C TYR A 204 -0.56 -7.88 -20.03
N ALA A 205 -1.70 -8.54 -19.81
CA ALA A 205 -1.75 -9.91 -19.30
C ALA A 205 -0.99 -10.91 -20.20
N GLN A 206 -1.13 -10.79 -21.53
CA GLN A 206 -0.38 -11.63 -22.48
C GLN A 206 1.13 -11.35 -22.44
N HIS A 207 1.53 -10.08 -22.24
CA HIS A 207 2.95 -9.72 -22.07
C HIS A 207 3.55 -10.29 -20.78
N LEU A 208 2.76 -10.39 -19.71
CA LEU A 208 3.18 -10.91 -18.42
C LEU A 208 3.34 -12.44 -18.42
N ARG A 209 2.57 -13.14 -19.24
CA ARG A 209 2.54 -14.61 -19.33
C ARG A 209 3.92 -15.29 -19.36
N PRO A 210 4.86 -14.95 -20.26
CA PRO A 210 6.19 -15.59 -20.28
C PRO A 210 7.09 -15.22 -19.09
N LYS A 211 6.75 -14.22 -18.28
CA LYS A 211 7.54 -13.83 -17.10
C LYS A 211 7.14 -14.62 -15.85
N LEU A 212 5.91 -15.15 -15.82
CA LEU A 212 5.36 -15.91 -14.70
C LEU A 212 5.41 -17.45 -14.93
N LEU A 213 5.68 -17.90 -16.16
CA LEU A 213 5.87 -19.30 -16.55
C LEU A 213 7.34 -19.69 -16.56
#